data_AF-H1PVN4-F1
#
_entry.id   AF-H1PVN4-F1
#
_cell.length_a   1.000
_cell.length_b   1.000
_cell.length_c   1.000
_cell.angle_alpha   90.00
_cell.angle_beta   90.00
_cell.angle_gamma   90.00
#
_symmetry.space_group_name_H-M   'P 1'
#
loop_
_entity.id
_entity.type
_entity.pdbx_description
1 polymer ?
#
loop_
_entity_poly.entity_id
_entity_poly.type
_entity_poly.pdbx_seq_one_letter_code
_entity_poly.pdbx_strand_id
1 'polypeptide(L)' 'MTETIAYMIISTVEYLELQERCKNYNDSWENTEKLLFEEAAKGDNNPIFWEAVENIAKTIKEFTR' A
#
# COMPACT_ATOMS: atom_id res chain seq x y z
N MET A 1 -6.24 -11.91 -6.35
CA MET A 1 -5.94 -10.79 -7.26
C MET A 1 -5.44 -9.60 -6.46
N THR A 2 -6.18 -9.20 -5.43
CA THR A 2 -5.76 -8.25 -4.37
C THR A 2 -4.35 -8.48 -3.82
N GLU A 3 -3.95 -9.70 -3.42
CA GLU A 3 -2.61 -9.97 -2.86
C GLU A 3 -1.48 -9.63 -3.84
N THR A 4 -1.68 -9.92 -5.12
CA THR A 4 -0.73 -9.56 -6.18
C THR A 4 -0.62 -8.04 -6.34
N ILE A 5 -1.74 -7.32 -6.23
CA ILE A 5 -1.76 -5.86 -6.25
C ILE A 5 -1.05 -5.28 -5.02
N ALA A 6 -1.30 -5.84 -3.83
CA ALA A 6 -0.61 -5.48 -2.59
C ALA A 6 0.91 -5.62 -2.73
N TYR A 7 1.36 -6.76 -3.26
CA TYR A 7 2.79 -6.99 -3.51
C TYR A 7 3.36 -5.96 -4.50
N MET A 8 2.71 -5.74 -5.64
CA MET A 8 3.18 -4.79 -6.65
C MET A 8 3.32 -3.36 -6.11
N ILE A 9 2.33 -2.90 -5.34
CA ILE A 9 2.35 -1.54 -4.81
C ILE A 9 3.39 -1.38 -3.70
N ILE A 10 3.55 -2.38 -2.82
CA ILE A 10 4.61 -2.43 -1.80
C ILE A 10 5.99 -2.37 -2.46
N SER A 11 6.26 -3.26 -3.43
CA SER A 11 7.56 -3.27 -4.12
C SER A 11 7.85 -1.95 -4.85
N THR A 12 6.82 -1.27 -5.37
CA THR A 12 6.99 0.05 -5.97
C THR A 12 7.35 1.10 -4.92
N VAL A 13 6.70 1.09 -3.75
CA VAL A 13 7.04 1.99 -2.63
C VAL A 13 8.46 1.77 -2.16
N GLU A 14 8.87 0.52 -1.97
CA GLU A 14 10.22 0.18 -1.51
C GLU A 14 11.28 0.57 -2.53
N TYR A 15 11.04 0.30 -3.81
CA TYR A 15 11.95 0.67 -4.90
C TYR A 15 12.14 2.19 -5.01
N LEU A 16 11.10 2.98 -4.75
CA LEU A 16 11.15 4.44 -4.79
C LEU A 16 11.56 5.08 -3.45
N GLU A 17 11.86 4.27 -2.43
CA GLU A 17 12.18 4.73 -1.07
C GLU A 17 11.09 5.62 -0.44
N LEU A 18 9.81 5.29 -0.68
CA LEU A 18 8.64 6.06 -0.23
C LEU A 18 8.01 5.56 1.07
N GLN A 19 8.64 4.62 1.77
CA GLN A 19 8.09 3.95 2.97
C GLN A 19 7.58 4.94 4.02
N GLU A 20 8.35 5.98 4.32
CA GLU A 20 7.98 6.99 5.33
C GLU A 20 6.76 7.84 4.94
N ARG A 21 6.45 7.95 3.65
CA ARG A 21 5.29 8.69 3.14
C ARG A 21 4.05 7.83 3.02
N CYS A 22 4.24 6.52 2.81
CA CYS A 22 3.16 5.57 2.56
C CYS A 22 2.75 4.79 3.81
N LYS A 23 3.56 4.80 4.88
CA LYS A 23 3.20 4.15 6.14
C LYS A 23 1.98 4.80 6.79
N ASN A 24 1.22 4.01 7.54
CA ASN A 24 0.14 4.49 8.37
C ASN A 24 0.65 5.50 9.42
N TYR A 25 -0.22 6.45 9.80
CA TYR A 25 0.13 7.46 10.79
C TYR A 25 0.48 6.83 12.14
N ASN A 26 1.59 7.28 12.74
CA ASN A 26 2.15 6.72 13.97
C ASN A 26 2.44 5.20 13.92
N ASP A 27 2.70 4.66 12.72
CA ASP A 27 2.98 3.24 12.53
C ASP A 27 4.35 3.00 11.89
N SER A 28 4.76 1.74 11.81
CA SER A 28 5.91 1.31 11.01
C SER A 28 5.48 0.94 9.58
N TRP A 29 6.44 1.00 8.65
CA TRP A 29 6.22 0.51 7.29
C TRP A 29 5.90 -0.99 7.26
N GLU A 30 6.68 -1.80 8.00
CA GLU A 30 6.46 -3.25 8.12
C GLU A 30 5.03 -3.60 8.60
N ASN A 31 4.49 -2.84 9.57
CA ASN A 31 3.12 -3.06 10.03
C ASN A 31 2.09 -2.58 8.99
N THR A 32 2.39 -1.50 8.25
CA THR A 32 1.54 -1.04 7.15
C THR A 32 1.45 -2.07 6.04
N GLU A 33 2.57 -2.70 5.65
CA GLU A 33 2.60 -3.80 4.67
C GLU A 33 1.76 -4.98 5.14
N LYS A 34 1.96 -5.38 6.40
CA LYS A 34 1.21 -6.48 7.02
C LYS A 34 -0.29 -6.21 6.98
N LEU A 35 -0.72 -5.02 7.39
CA LEU A 35 -2.13 -4.62 7.34
C LEU A 35 -2.67 -4.61 5.90
N LEU A 36 -1.88 -4.12 4.93
CA LEU A 36 -2.30 -4.13 3.53
C LEU A 36 -2.52 -5.55 3.01
N PHE A 37 -1.66 -6.51 3.37
CA PHE A 37 -1.86 -7.93 3.04
C PHE A 37 -3.06 -8.55 3.76
N GLU A 38 -3.29 -8.22 5.04
CA GLU A 38 -4.47 -8.66 5.78
C GLU A 38 -5.77 -8.16 5.13
N GLU A 39 -5.80 -6.89 4.68
CA GLU A 39 -6.93 -6.34 3.95
C GLU A 39 -7.07 -6.94 2.54
N ALA A 40 -5.96 -7.24 1.86
CA ALA A 40 -5.97 -7.92 0.57
C ALA A 40 -6.57 -9.33 0.66
N ALA A 41 -6.27 -10.08 1.71
CA ALA A 41 -6.75 -11.43 1.94
C ALA A 41 -8.28 -11.51 2.15
N LYS A 42 -8.93 -10.40 2.54
CA LYS A 42 -10.40 -10.28 2.62
C LYS A 42 -11.08 -10.23 1.24
N GLY A 43 -10.30 -10.14 0.16
CA GLY A 43 -10.76 -10.28 -1.22
C GLY A 43 -11.19 -8.97 -1.88
N ASP A 44 -11.51 -9.06 -3.18
CA ASP A 44 -11.68 -7.90 -4.07
C ASP A 44 -12.87 -6.99 -3.69
N ASN A 45 -13.80 -7.45 -2.86
CA ASN A 45 -14.93 -6.64 -2.39
C ASN A 45 -14.60 -5.82 -1.14
N ASN A 46 -13.36 -5.85 -0.63
CA ASN A 46 -12.96 -5.11 0.55
C ASN A 46 -12.65 -3.63 0.21
N PRO A 47 -13.49 -2.66 0.61
CA PRO A 47 -13.24 -1.25 0.28
C PRO A 47 -12.00 -0.68 0.98
N ILE A 48 -11.64 -1.20 2.16
CA ILE A 48 -10.47 -0.73 2.93
C ILE A 48 -9.18 -0.99 2.15
N PHE A 49 -9.08 -2.17 1.52
CA PHE A 49 -7.94 -2.52 0.68
C PHE A 49 -7.77 -1.51 -0.48
N TRP A 50 -8.87 -1.22 -1.19
CA TRP A 50 -8.82 -0.32 -2.35
C TRP A 50 -8.54 1.13 -1.97
N GLU A 51 -9.08 1.60 -0.84
CA GLU A 51 -8.75 2.93 -0.30
C GLU A 51 -7.26 3.05 0.02
N ALA A 52 -6.67 2.03 0.65
CA ALA A 52 -5.23 2.00 0.93
C ALA A 52 -4.40 2.02 -0.36
N VAL A 53 -4.76 1.20 -1.35
CA VAL A 53 -4.11 1.17 -2.67
C VAL A 53 -4.19 2.53 -3.36
N GLU A 54 -5.36 3.18 -3.34
CA GLU A 54 -5.55 4.50 -3.95
C GLU A 54 -4.69 5.57 -3.28
N ASN A 55 -4.61 5.57 -1.95
CA ASN A 55 -3.81 6.53 -1.20
C ASN A 55 -2.31 6.36 -1.49
N ILE A 56 -1.79 5.14 -1.51
CA ILE A 56 -0.39 4.88 -1.85
C ILE A 56 -0.12 5.26 -3.32
N ALA A 57 -1.03 4.92 -4.24
CA ALA A 57 -0.87 5.24 -5.66
C ALA A 57 -0.83 6.77 -5.92
N LYS A 58 -1.58 7.57 -5.14
CA LYS A 58 -1.51 9.03 -5.18
C LYS A 58 -0.11 9.52 -4.78
N THR A 59 0.44 9.01 -3.67
CA THR A 59 1.80 9.37 -3.21
C THR A 59 2.86 9.01 -4.26
N ILE A 60 2.78 7.83 -4.87
CA ILE A 60 3.69 7.41 -5.95
C ILE A 60 3.59 8.40 -7.12
N LYS A 61 2.37 8.71 -7.58
CA LYS A 61 2.14 9.62 -8.71
C LYS A 61 2.63 11.04 -8.44
N GLU A 62 2.53 11.53 -7.21
CA GLU A 62 3.05 12.82 -6.80
C GLU A 62 4.58 12.86 -6.80
N PHE A 63 5.23 11.74 -6.47
CA PHE A 63 6.69 11.63 -6.46
C PHE A 63 7.30 11.48 -7.85
N THR A 64 6.64 10.74 -8.76
CA THR A 64 7.16 10.47 -10.11
C THR A 64 6.78 11.51 -11.16
N ARG A 65 6.22 12.66 -10.74
CA ARG A 65 5.86 13.80 -11.60
C ARG A 65 7.01 14.78 -11.72
#